data_AF-A0AAW2RXL7-F1
#
_entry.id   AF-A0AAW2RXL7-F1
#
_cell.length_a   1.000
_cell.length_b   1.000
_cell.length_c   1.000
_cell.angle_alpha   90.00
_cell.angle_beta   90.00
_cell.angle_gamma   90.00
#
_symmetry.space_group_name_H-M   'P 1'
#
loop_
_entity.id
_entity.type
_entity.pdbx_description
1 polymer ?
#
loop_
_entity_poly.entity_id
_entity_poly.type
_entity_poly.pdbx_seq_one_letter_code
_entity_poly.pdbx_strand_id
1 'polypeptide(L)'
;MGAGRGHGRSAPPRKSNLKPLHWSKVTRALRGSLWEELQRHGELQIPKTSAGGKAGGKKPAESKPTKVQLIDLKRAYNVEIMLTKVKMPLPDMMVAVLAMDDSALDADQVENLIKFCPKKEEMELLKGYTGDKENLGKCEQFFLELMKAPRVESKLRVFLFKIQFNCQVFDFRKSLNIVNSACEEVRNSLKLKEIMKKILYLGNTLNQGTARGAAIGFKLDSLLKLTDTRATTGKMTLMHYLCKVLASKTPDLLDFHKDLINLEAATKIQLKQLAEEMQSIIKGLEKVKQELAASENDGPVSEVFHKTLKEFVGAAESEVSSVTDLYSVAGRQADALALYFGEDPARYPFEQVTATLLNFVRLFQKAHEENCKEAELEKKKAQKEAEMENAKGINLTKKEVKD
;
A
#
# COMPACT_ATOMS: atom_id res chain seq x y z
N MET A 1 62.43 -17.38 56.45
CA MET A 1 62.46 -16.58 55.22
C MET A 1 61.02 -16.45 54.75
N GLY A 2 60.38 -15.32 54.52
CA GLY A 2 60.74 -13.91 54.52
C GLY A 2 59.66 -13.16 53.71
N ALA A 3 59.29 -11.95 54.16
CA ALA A 3 58.57 -10.89 53.43
C ALA A 3 57.15 -11.20 52.89
N GLY A 4 56.17 -10.28 52.85
CA GLY A 4 56.15 -8.84 53.07
C GLY A 4 55.37 -8.13 51.94
N ARG A 5 54.22 -7.54 52.30
CA ARG A 5 53.53 -6.36 51.71
C ARG A 5 52.88 -6.45 50.31
N GLY A 6 51.67 -5.83 50.22
CA GLY A 6 51.18 -5.23 48.98
C GLY A 6 49.67 -4.96 48.92
N HIS A 7 49.18 -3.93 49.61
CA HIS A 7 47.83 -3.38 49.40
C HIS A 7 47.70 -2.78 47.99
N GLY A 8 46.89 -3.38 47.12
CA GLY A 8 46.41 -2.76 45.88
C GLY A 8 45.13 -1.97 46.12
N ARG A 9 45.24 -0.67 46.38
CA ARG A 9 44.09 0.26 46.37
C ARG A 9 43.52 0.33 44.95
N SER A 10 42.29 -0.16 44.75
CA SER A 10 41.51 0.14 43.54
C SER A 10 41.17 1.63 43.50
N ALA A 11 41.66 2.34 42.48
CA ALA A 11 41.34 3.74 42.25
C ALA A 11 39.82 3.95 42.08
N PRO A 12 39.24 5.05 42.59
CA PRO A 12 37.82 5.34 42.36
C PRO A 12 37.56 5.63 40.87
N PRO A 13 36.41 5.21 40.32
CA PRO A 13 36.10 5.42 38.92
C PRO A 13 35.98 6.92 38.63
N ARG A 14 36.70 7.38 37.59
CA ARG A 14 36.59 8.74 37.07
C ARG A 14 35.14 9.02 36.68
N LYS A 15 34.47 9.95 37.36
CA LYS A 15 33.15 10.44 36.95
C LYS A 15 33.33 11.29 35.68
N SER A 16 32.83 10.81 34.55
CA SER A 16 32.77 11.60 33.32
C SER A 16 31.63 12.63 33.42
N ASN A 17 31.90 13.89 33.13
CA ASN A 17 30.88 14.96 33.04
C ASN A 17 30.05 14.90 31.74
N LEU A 18 30.15 13.83 30.97
CA LEU A 18 29.41 13.63 29.72
C LEU A 18 28.09 12.90 29.99
N LYS A 19 27.02 13.33 29.32
CA LYS A 19 25.73 12.63 29.38
C LYS A 19 25.92 11.19 28.87
N PRO A 20 25.47 10.16 29.62
CA PRO A 20 25.62 8.78 29.20
C PRO A 20 24.76 8.50 27.97
N LEU A 21 25.34 7.81 26.99
CA LEU A 21 24.59 7.31 25.83
C LEU A 21 23.88 6.02 26.24
N HIS A 22 22.55 6.00 26.17
CA HIS A 22 21.73 4.84 26.54
C HIS A 22 21.53 3.89 25.35
N TRP A 23 22.58 3.16 25.00
CA TRP A 23 22.53 2.08 24.00
C TRP A 23 22.22 0.71 24.64
N SER A 24 21.71 -0.24 23.85
CA SER A 24 21.67 -1.65 24.23
C SER A 24 23.01 -2.30 23.87
N LYS A 25 23.75 -2.73 24.89
CA LYS A 25 25.11 -3.25 24.73
C LYS A 25 25.10 -4.62 24.04
N VAL A 26 25.90 -4.77 22.98
CA VAL A 26 26.30 -6.08 22.46
C VAL A 26 27.41 -6.63 23.36
N THR A 27 27.14 -7.73 24.07
CA THR A 27 28.06 -8.28 25.08
C THR A 27 29.21 -9.07 24.49
N ARG A 28 29.08 -9.59 23.26
CA ARG A 28 30.12 -10.32 22.54
C ARG A 28 29.95 -10.15 21.02
N ALA A 29 31.06 -9.90 20.31
CA ALA A 29 31.05 -9.89 18.86
C ALA A 29 30.89 -11.33 18.31
N LEU A 30 29.98 -11.52 17.35
CA LEU A 30 29.79 -12.80 16.66
C LEU A 30 30.81 -12.93 15.51
N ARG A 31 31.20 -14.16 15.18
CA ARG A 31 32.17 -14.43 14.11
C ARG A 31 31.58 -14.00 12.76
N GLY A 32 32.30 -13.17 12.00
CA GLY A 32 31.82 -12.55 10.76
C GLY A 32 30.94 -11.31 10.95
N SER A 33 30.79 -10.81 12.19
CA SER A 33 30.09 -9.55 12.44
C SER A 33 31.00 -8.34 12.26
N LEU A 34 30.40 -7.21 11.88
CA LEU A 34 31.06 -5.90 11.85
C LEU A 34 31.79 -5.58 13.16
N TRP A 35 31.26 -6.02 14.31
CA TRP A 35 31.87 -5.81 15.62
C TRP A 35 33.17 -6.60 15.82
N GLU A 36 33.34 -7.74 15.17
CA GLU A 36 34.60 -8.51 15.17
C GLU A 36 35.62 -7.87 14.21
N GLU A 37 35.16 -7.34 13.08
CA GLU A 37 35.99 -6.65 12.10
C GLU A 37 36.56 -5.33 12.65
N LEU A 38 35.74 -4.52 13.33
CA LEU A 38 36.14 -3.27 13.95
C LEU A 38 37.08 -3.46 15.16
N GLN A 39 37.11 -4.64 15.78
CA GLN A 39 38.09 -4.96 16.82
C GLN A 39 39.49 -5.24 16.24
N ARG A 40 39.62 -5.56 14.95
CA ARG A 40 40.91 -5.80 14.27
C ARG A 40 41.61 -4.52 13.82
N HIS A 41 40.87 -3.42 13.66
CA HIS A 41 41.43 -2.11 13.31
C HIS A 41 41.47 -1.22 14.57
N GLY A 42 42.67 -0.92 15.06
CA GLY A 42 42.91 -0.24 16.34
C GLY A 42 42.28 1.15 16.50
N GLU A 43 42.24 1.60 17.76
CA GLU A 43 41.52 2.78 18.27
C GLU A 43 41.84 4.11 17.55
N LEU A 44 40.78 4.84 17.15
CA LEU A 44 40.86 6.24 16.77
C LEU A 44 40.93 7.14 18.01
N GLN A 45 41.97 7.96 18.12
CA GLN A 45 42.08 8.98 19.17
C GLN A 45 41.12 10.15 18.89
N ILE A 46 40.19 10.39 19.82
CA ILE A 46 39.24 11.50 19.76
C ILE A 46 39.89 12.74 20.43
N PRO A 47 39.94 13.93 19.79
CA PRO A 47 40.44 15.15 20.43
C PRO A 47 39.49 15.59 21.55
N LYS A 48 40.04 15.93 22.72
CA LYS A 48 39.28 16.45 23.87
C LYS A 48 38.77 17.87 23.57
N THR A 49 37.47 18.03 23.42
CA THR A 49 36.82 19.35 23.45
C THR A 49 36.31 19.64 24.86
N SER A 50 36.91 20.65 25.51
CA SER A 50 36.49 21.18 26.80
C SER A 50 35.44 22.28 26.59
N ALA A 51 34.16 21.95 26.76
CA ALA A 51 33.09 22.96 26.85
C ALA A 51 33.01 23.48 28.30
N GLY A 52 33.55 24.67 28.53
CA GLY A 52 33.41 25.41 29.79
C GLY A 52 32.03 26.04 29.91
N GLY A 53 31.34 25.77 31.02
CA GLY A 53 30.07 26.40 31.39
C GLY A 53 30.21 27.12 32.73
N LYS A 54 30.06 28.45 32.70
CA LYS A 54 30.09 29.39 33.83
C LYS A 54 29.19 28.97 35.00
N ALA A 55 29.74 28.97 36.21
CA ALA A 55 28.98 28.91 37.45
C ALA A 55 28.34 30.29 37.72
N GLY A 56 27.03 30.39 37.52
CA GLY A 56 26.20 31.48 38.03
C GLY A 56 25.44 30.99 39.27
N GLY A 57 25.63 31.68 40.39
CA GLY A 57 25.02 31.34 41.68
C GLY A 57 23.48 31.35 41.63
N LYS A 58 22.86 30.44 42.38
CA LYS A 58 21.43 30.46 42.69
C LYS A 58 21.21 30.45 44.20
N LYS A 59 20.46 31.46 44.65
CA LYS A 59 19.76 31.55 45.94
C LYS A 59 18.82 30.33 46.14
N PRO A 60 18.40 30.02 47.39
CA PRO A 60 17.55 28.87 47.67
C PRO A 60 16.17 29.05 47.04
N ALA A 61 15.71 28.05 46.29
CA ALA A 61 14.36 28.01 45.74
C ALA A 61 13.43 27.35 46.77
N GLU A 62 12.30 28.01 47.01
CA GLU A 62 11.16 27.53 47.79
C GLU A 62 10.74 26.11 47.37
N SER A 63 10.39 25.30 48.36
CA SER A 63 9.89 23.94 48.20
C SER A 63 8.56 23.95 47.43
N LYS A 64 8.62 23.70 46.11
CA LYS A 64 7.44 23.26 45.36
C LYS A 64 7.00 21.90 45.90
N PRO A 65 5.69 21.64 46.06
CA PRO A 65 5.21 20.33 46.47
C PRO A 65 5.72 19.29 45.46
N THR A 66 6.46 18.31 45.97
CA THR A 66 7.10 17.26 45.18
C THR A 66 6.01 16.37 44.60
N LYS A 67 5.63 16.59 43.34
CA LYS A 67 4.68 15.70 42.65
C LYS A 67 5.24 14.28 42.63
N VAL A 68 4.39 13.32 43.00
CA VAL A 68 4.73 11.90 43.03
C VAL A 68 4.70 11.37 41.59
N GLN A 69 5.81 10.79 41.17
CA GLN A 69 5.99 10.26 39.83
C GLN A 69 6.15 8.74 39.91
N LEU A 70 5.19 8.03 39.32
CA LEU A 70 5.11 6.56 39.32
C LEU A 70 5.46 5.98 37.94
N ILE A 71 5.13 6.71 36.88
CA ILE A 71 5.42 6.31 35.51
C ILE A 71 6.84 6.72 35.15
N ASP A 72 7.52 5.86 34.35
CA ASP A 72 8.86 6.14 33.84
C ASP A 72 8.95 7.55 33.22
N LEU A 73 9.99 8.29 33.58
CA LEU A 73 10.20 9.69 33.20
C LEU A 73 10.11 9.90 31.68
N LYS A 74 10.64 8.97 30.87
CA LYS A 74 10.61 9.09 29.42
C LYS A 74 9.20 8.84 28.88
N ARG A 75 8.48 7.85 29.42
CA ARG A 75 7.08 7.60 29.06
C ARG A 75 6.19 8.79 29.46
N ALA A 76 6.32 9.27 30.68
CA ALA A 76 5.57 10.43 31.19
C ALA A 76 5.83 11.68 30.35
N TYR A 77 7.09 11.98 30.02
CA TYR A 77 7.44 13.11 29.17
C TYR A 77 6.84 12.99 27.75
N ASN A 78 6.87 11.80 27.15
CA ASN A 78 6.27 11.58 25.83
C ASN A 78 4.74 11.75 25.84
N VAL A 79 4.07 11.28 26.88
CA VAL A 79 2.62 11.49 27.08
C VAL A 79 2.35 12.99 27.25
N GLU A 80 3.08 13.68 28.11
CA GLU A 80 2.93 15.13 28.32
C GLU A 80 3.15 15.95 27.05
N ILE A 81 4.15 15.59 26.22
CA ILE A 81 4.33 16.24 24.91
C ILE A 81 3.10 16.01 24.03
N MET A 82 2.55 14.79 23.98
CA MET A 82 1.34 14.56 23.20
C MET A 82 0.17 15.39 23.70
N LEU A 83 -0.01 15.51 25.02
CA LEU A 83 -1.06 16.35 25.61
C LEU A 83 -0.97 17.82 25.23
N THR A 84 0.22 18.33 24.92
CA THR A 84 0.36 19.72 24.41
C THR A 84 -0.07 19.87 22.94
N LYS A 85 -0.14 18.77 22.18
CA LYS A 85 -0.58 18.76 20.77
C LYS A 85 -2.09 18.56 20.63
N VAL A 86 -2.73 18.01 21.67
CA VAL A 86 -4.17 17.80 21.71
C VAL A 86 -4.85 19.13 22.07
N LYS A 87 -5.71 19.62 21.19
CA LYS A 87 -6.43 20.91 21.36
C LYS A 87 -7.74 20.77 22.15
N MET A 88 -8.17 19.54 22.44
CA MET A 88 -9.41 19.22 23.15
C MET A 88 -9.09 18.73 24.57
N PRO A 89 -9.78 19.22 25.61
CA PRO A 89 -9.64 18.66 26.96
C PRO A 89 -9.94 17.16 26.98
N LEU A 90 -9.16 16.37 27.73
CA LEU A 90 -9.35 14.91 27.80
C LEU A 90 -10.79 14.50 28.18
N PRO A 91 -11.46 15.12 29.17
CA PRO A 91 -12.84 14.74 29.50
C PRO A 91 -13.77 14.81 28.28
N ASP A 92 -13.64 15.87 27.48
CA ASP A 92 -14.45 16.08 26.28
C ASP A 92 -14.12 15.02 25.21
N MET A 93 -12.83 14.68 25.05
CA MET A 93 -12.43 13.58 24.16
C MET A 93 -13.03 12.25 24.61
N MET A 94 -13.04 11.97 25.91
CA MET A 94 -13.60 10.72 26.44
C MET A 94 -15.12 10.66 26.28
N VAL A 95 -15.81 11.79 26.41
CA VAL A 95 -17.23 11.89 26.08
C VAL A 95 -17.45 11.59 24.59
N ALA A 96 -16.66 12.18 23.69
CA ALA A 96 -16.74 11.91 22.25
C ALA A 96 -16.48 10.43 21.90
N VAL A 97 -15.47 9.81 22.53
CA VAL A 97 -15.16 8.38 22.36
C VAL A 97 -16.31 7.49 22.83
N LEU A 98 -16.88 7.78 24.01
CA LEU A 98 -18.01 7.02 24.55
C LEU A 98 -19.31 7.28 23.79
N ALA A 99 -19.46 8.44 23.14
CA ALA A 99 -20.54 8.70 22.20
C ALA A 99 -20.29 8.09 20.81
N MET A 100 -19.06 7.66 20.52
CA MET A 100 -18.56 7.26 19.19
C MET A 100 -18.80 8.33 18.12
N ASP A 101 -18.59 9.59 18.48
CA ASP A 101 -18.81 10.77 17.65
C ASP A 101 -17.60 11.06 16.74
N ASP A 102 -17.72 10.63 15.48
CA ASP A 102 -16.74 10.81 14.42
C ASP A 102 -16.73 12.22 13.80
N SER A 103 -17.63 13.12 14.23
CA SER A 103 -17.56 14.54 13.90
C SER A 103 -16.66 15.34 14.84
N ALA A 104 -16.48 14.84 16.08
CA ALA A 104 -15.67 15.48 17.11
C ALA A 104 -14.22 15.01 17.11
N LEU A 105 -13.97 13.73 16.79
CA LEU A 105 -12.63 13.12 16.76
C LEU A 105 -12.35 12.41 15.44
N ASP A 106 -11.23 12.77 14.82
CA ASP A 106 -10.75 12.11 13.61
C ASP A 106 -9.91 10.84 13.93
N ALA A 107 -9.64 10.03 12.90
CA ALA A 107 -8.89 8.79 13.04
C ALA A 107 -7.48 9.00 13.62
N ASP A 108 -6.78 10.07 13.23
CA ASP A 108 -5.42 10.36 13.67
C ASP A 108 -5.41 10.71 15.17
N GLN A 109 -6.40 11.47 15.64
CA GLN A 109 -6.58 11.80 17.04
C GLN A 109 -6.86 10.55 17.88
N VAL A 110 -7.73 9.66 17.41
CA VAL A 110 -8.03 8.40 18.10
C VAL A 110 -6.81 7.47 18.11
N GLU A 111 -6.07 7.36 17.00
CA GLU A 111 -4.85 6.56 16.94
C GLU A 111 -3.75 7.10 17.88
N ASN A 112 -3.62 8.41 17.97
CA ASN A 112 -2.76 9.05 18.96
C ASN A 112 -3.22 8.70 20.39
N LEU A 113 -4.52 8.77 20.71
CA LEU A 113 -5.02 8.35 22.03
C LEU A 113 -4.67 6.89 22.35
N ILE A 114 -4.85 5.97 21.41
CA ILE A 114 -4.49 4.54 21.57
C ILE A 114 -3.01 4.38 21.91
N LYS A 115 -2.12 5.10 21.22
CA LYS A 115 -0.66 5.05 21.45
C LYS A 115 -0.26 5.49 22.86
N PHE A 116 -1.04 6.38 23.46
CA PHE A 116 -0.79 6.95 24.78
C PHE A 116 -1.73 6.39 25.86
N CYS A 117 -2.52 5.36 25.58
CA CYS A 117 -3.22 4.62 26.62
C CYS A 117 -2.25 4.04 27.67
N PRO A 118 -2.68 3.95 28.94
CA PRO A 118 -1.91 3.31 29.98
C PRO A 118 -1.80 1.80 29.69
N LYS A 119 -0.60 1.26 29.86
CA LYS A 119 -0.37 -0.19 29.78
C LYS A 119 -1.01 -0.88 30.99
N LYS A 120 -1.26 -2.19 30.88
CA LYS A 120 -1.80 -3.00 31.97
C LYS A 120 -1.00 -2.85 33.27
N GLU A 121 0.33 -2.92 33.18
CA GLU A 121 1.24 -2.75 34.32
C GLU A 121 1.13 -1.35 34.95
N GLU A 122 0.99 -0.30 34.12
CA GLU A 122 0.84 1.09 34.56
C GLU A 122 -0.51 1.33 35.24
N MET A 123 -1.58 0.71 34.72
CA MET A 123 -2.91 0.74 35.35
C MET A 123 -2.91 0.06 36.73
N GLU A 124 -2.27 -1.11 36.85
CA GLU A 124 -2.17 -1.81 38.15
C GLU A 124 -1.33 -1.03 39.16
N LEU A 125 -0.23 -0.40 38.71
CA LEU A 125 0.60 0.48 39.55
C LEU A 125 -0.22 1.67 40.10
N LEU A 126 -1.03 2.30 39.25
CA LEU A 126 -1.89 3.42 39.65
C LEU A 126 -3.05 3.00 40.56
N LYS A 127 -3.62 1.80 40.38
CA LYS A 127 -4.61 1.24 41.30
C LYS A 127 -4.04 0.93 42.68
N GLY A 128 -2.79 0.45 42.73
CA GLY A 128 -2.08 0.13 43.96
C GLY A 128 -1.58 1.35 44.75
N TYR A 129 -1.65 2.55 44.18
CA TYR A 129 -1.24 3.77 44.86
C TYR A 129 -2.25 4.18 45.94
N THR A 130 -1.80 4.18 47.20
CA THR A 130 -2.61 4.50 48.39
C THR A 130 -2.46 5.96 48.86
N GLY A 131 -1.57 6.73 48.24
CA GLY A 131 -1.41 8.15 48.55
C GLY A 131 -2.49 9.02 47.91
N ASP A 132 -2.38 10.32 48.14
CA ASP A 132 -3.28 11.31 47.54
C ASP A 132 -3.03 11.45 46.03
N LYS A 133 -4.06 11.11 45.25
CA LYS A 133 -4.03 11.11 43.78
C LYS A 133 -3.85 12.51 43.19
N GLU A 134 -4.16 13.58 43.93
CA GLU A 134 -3.94 14.95 43.48
C GLU A 134 -2.45 15.31 43.39
N ASN A 135 -1.62 14.63 44.20
CA ASN A 135 -0.17 14.83 44.21
C ASN A 135 0.56 14.12 43.08
N LEU A 136 -0.13 13.33 42.26
CA LEU A 136 0.48 12.63 41.13
C LEU A 136 0.89 13.58 39.99
N GLY A 137 1.86 13.13 39.19
CA GLY A 137 2.28 13.81 37.95
C GLY A 137 1.15 13.96 36.93
N LYS A 138 1.35 14.81 35.91
CA LYS A 138 0.31 15.07 34.89
C LYS A 138 -0.02 13.82 34.07
N CYS A 139 0.99 13.00 33.78
CA CYS A 139 0.81 11.73 33.07
C CYS A 139 -0.07 10.76 33.86
N GLU A 140 0.16 10.63 35.15
CA GLU A 140 -0.61 9.77 36.05
C GLU A 140 -2.05 10.26 36.18
N GLN A 141 -2.26 11.57 36.34
CA GLN A 141 -3.60 12.17 36.33
C GLN A 141 -4.35 11.89 35.02
N PHE A 142 -3.65 12.01 33.89
CA PHE A 142 -4.19 11.67 32.56
C PHE A 142 -4.59 10.18 32.47
N PHE A 143 -3.77 9.27 32.96
CA PHE A 143 -4.09 7.84 32.98
C PHE A 143 -5.27 7.52 33.90
N LEU A 144 -5.35 8.14 35.07
CA LEU A 144 -6.48 7.98 35.99
C LEU A 144 -7.80 8.41 35.34
N GLU A 145 -7.78 9.47 34.55
CA GLU A 145 -8.95 9.94 33.80
C GLU A 145 -9.37 8.92 32.72
N LEU A 146 -8.43 8.40 31.93
CA LEU A 146 -8.70 7.34 30.94
C LEU A 146 -9.26 6.06 31.59
N MET A 147 -8.76 5.72 32.78
CA MET A 147 -9.18 4.52 33.53
C MET A 147 -10.62 4.61 34.07
N LYS A 148 -11.26 5.79 34.04
CA LYS A 148 -12.70 5.90 34.35
C LYS A 148 -13.56 5.15 33.33
N ALA A 149 -13.10 5.02 32.10
CA ALA A 149 -13.74 4.20 31.08
C ALA A 149 -13.21 2.75 31.13
N PRO A 150 -14.07 1.75 31.38
CA PRO A 150 -13.65 0.35 31.33
C PRO A 150 -13.10 0.01 29.95
N ARG A 151 -11.99 -0.74 29.90
CA ARG A 151 -11.37 -1.19 28.64
C ARG A 151 -11.17 -0.07 27.61
N VAL A 152 -10.74 1.11 28.07
CA VAL A 152 -10.58 2.32 27.23
C VAL A 152 -9.82 2.08 25.92
N GLU A 153 -8.73 1.31 25.94
CA GLU A 153 -7.98 0.98 24.71
C GLU A 153 -8.83 0.19 23.71
N SER A 154 -9.63 -0.77 24.19
CA SER A 154 -10.54 -1.56 23.36
C SER A 154 -11.61 -0.67 22.73
N LYS A 155 -12.25 0.18 23.54
CA LYS A 155 -13.27 1.14 23.05
C LYS A 155 -12.71 2.10 22.01
N LEU A 156 -11.49 2.62 22.22
CA LEU A 156 -10.81 3.48 21.24
C LEU A 156 -10.52 2.74 19.94
N ARG A 157 -10.05 1.49 19.99
CA ARG A 157 -9.81 0.67 18.79
C ARG A 157 -11.09 0.38 18.01
N VAL A 158 -12.19 0.13 18.72
CA VAL A 158 -13.52 -0.06 18.12
C VAL A 158 -14.02 1.23 17.48
N PHE A 159 -13.84 2.37 18.15
CA PHE A 159 -14.22 3.66 17.60
C PHE A 159 -13.39 4.03 16.36
N LEU A 160 -12.07 3.78 16.39
CA LEU A 160 -11.20 3.94 15.22
C LEU A 160 -11.67 3.08 14.04
N PHE A 161 -12.02 1.82 14.30
CA PHE A 161 -12.57 0.94 13.28
C PHE A 161 -13.86 1.50 12.70
N LYS A 162 -14.81 1.98 13.53
CA LYS A 162 -16.04 2.63 13.06
C LYS A 162 -15.74 3.80 12.11
N ILE A 163 -14.83 4.69 12.48
CA ILE A 163 -14.45 5.86 11.66
C ILE A 163 -13.96 5.40 10.27
N GLN A 164 -13.13 4.34 10.23
CA GLN A 164 -12.48 3.88 9.00
C GLN A 164 -13.34 2.92 8.17
N PHE A 165 -14.33 2.27 8.77
CA PHE A 165 -15.06 1.14 8.20
C PHE A 165 -15.68 1.45 6.84
N ASN A 166 -16.43 2.55 6.75
CA ASN A 166 -17.15 2.90 5.51
C ASN A 166 -16.19 3.15 4.34
N CYS A 167 -15.10 3.88 4.58
CA CYS A 167 -14.07 4.12 3.57
C CYS A 167 -13.39 2.81 3.16
N GLN A 168 -13.02 1.98 4.14
CA GLN A 168 -12.37 0.69 3.89
C GLN A 168 -13.26 -0.23 3.05
N VAL A 169 -14.54 -0.39 3.41
CA VAL A 169 -15.49 -1.23 2.66
C VAL A 169 -15.74 -0.65 1.27
N PHE A 170 -15.86 0.67 1.13
CA PHE A 170 -16.06 1.33 -0.16
C PHE A 170 -14.90 1.08 -1.13
N ASP A 171 -13.66 1.32 -0.69
CA ASP A 171 -12.46 1.14 -1.51
C ASP A 171 -12.24 -0.34 -1.86
N PHE A 172 -12.50 -1.23 -0.91
CA PHE A 172 -12.44 -2.67 -1.12
C PHE A 172 -13.49 -3.12 -2.16
N ARG A 173 -14.76 -2.70 -2.01
CA ARG A 173 -15.85 -2.99 -2.96
C ARG A 173 -15.54 -2.46 -4.36
N LYS A 174 -14.97 -1.26 -4.46
CA LYS A 174 -14.53 -0.67 -5.73
C LYS A 174 -13.49 -1.54 -6.42
N SER A 175 -12.49 -2.03 -5.68
CA SER A 175 -11.47 -2.93 -6.21
C SER A 175 -12.06 -4.24 -6.72
N LEU A 176 -12.98 -4.85 -5.97
CA LEU A 176 -13.68 -6.08 -6.41
C LEU A 176 -14.52 -5.86 -7.67
N ASN A 177 -15.19 -4.72 -7.77
CA ASN A 177 -15.97 -4.37 -8.96
C ASN A 177 -15.09 -4.18 -10.20
N ILE A 178 -13.89 -3.61 -10.04
CA ILE A 178 -12.91 -3.50 -11.15
C ILE A 178 -12.49 -4.90 -11.63
N VAL A 179 -12.21 -5.84 -10.71
CA VAL A 179 -11.88 -7.22 -11.06
C VAL A 179 -13.01 -7.89 -11.85
N ASN A 180 -14.24 -7.80 -11.35
CA ASN A 180 -15.42 -8.37 -12.03
C ASN A 180 -15.64 -7.73 -13.41
N SER A 181 -15.59 -6.40 -13.49
CA SER A 181 -15.83 -5.67 -14.74
C SER A 181 -14.76 -6.02 -15.79
N ALA A 182 -13.49 -6.05 -15.40
CA ALA A 182 -12.41 -6.44 -16.32
C ALA A 182 -12.57 -7.89 -16.82
N CYS A 183 -12.98 -8.82 -15.95
CA CYS A 183 -13.29 -10.20 -16.37
C CYS A 183 -14.43 -10.25 -17.39
N GLU A 184 -15.50 -9.50 -17.13
CA GLU A 184 -16.68 -9.45 -17.99
C GLU A 184 -16.37 -8.81 -19.35
N GLU A 185 -15.72 -7.65 -19.35
CA GLU A 185 -15.25 -6.93 -20.53
C GLU A 185 -14.42 -7.82 -21.46
N VAL A 186 -13.41 -8.52 -20.90
CA VAL A 186 -12.54 -9.41 -21.66
C VAL A 186 -13.32 -10.60 -22.24
N ARG A 187 -14.22 -11.21 -21.46
CA ARG A 187 -15.01 -12.36 -21.94
C ARG A 187 -16.09 -11.99 -22.93
N ASN A 188 -16.65 -10.78 -22.83
CA ASN A 188 -17.76 -10.33 -23.66
C ASN A 188 -17.32 -9.56 -24.90
N SER A 189 -16.07 -9.07 -24.97
CA SER A 189 -15.55 -8.42 -26.18
C SER A 189 -15.50 -9.39 -27.37
N LEU A 190 -16.45 -9.22 -28.29
CA LEU A 190 -16.49 -9.95 -29.56
C LEU A 190 -15.30 -9.57 -30.45
N LYS A 191 -14.86 -8.30 -30.37
CA LYS A 191 -13.71 -7.80 -31.13
C LYS A 191 -12.43 -8.51 -30.71
N LEU A 192 -12.19 -8.66 -29.41
CA LEU A 192 -11.04 -9.41 -28.90
C LEU A 192 -11.05 -10.85 -29.38
N LYS A 193 -12.20 -11.54 -29.33
CA LYS A 193 -12.35 -12.92 -29.82
C LYS A 193 -11.97 -13.05 -31.30
N GLU A 194 -12.46 -12.14 -32.14
CA GLU A 194 -12.12 -12.13 -33.57
C GLU A 194 -10.64 -11.83 -33.83
N ILE A 195 -10.02 -10.97 -33.03
CA ILE A 195 -8.57 -10.73 -33.10
C ILE A 195 -7.78 -11.99 -32.72
N MET A 196 -8.13 -12.65 -31.63
CA MET A 196 -7.49 -13.91 -31.21
C MET A 196 -7.60 -14.98 -32.31
N LYS A 197 -8.77 -15.09 -32.95
CA LYS A 197 -9.00 -16.01 -34.08
C LYS A 197 -8.11 -15.67 -35.28
N LYS A 198 -7.96 -14.40 -35.64
CA LYS A 198 -7.07 -13.97 -36.73
C LYS A 198 -5.61 -14.24 -36.41
N ILE A 199 -5.19 -14.04 -35.16
CA ILE A 199 -3.84 -14.39 -34.70
C ILE A 199 -3.59 -15.89 -34.83
N LEU A 200 -4.54 -16.72 -34.38
CA LEU A 200 -4.45 -18.18 -34.51
C LEU A 200 -4.32 -18.61 -35.98
N TYR A 201 -5.16 -18.05 -36.86
CA TYR A 201 -5.10 -18.33 -38.29
C TYR A 201 -3.75 -17.96 -38.91
N LEU A 202 -3.22 -16.78 -38.60
CA LEU A 202 -1.91 -16.34 -39.06
C LEU A 202 -0.80 -17.24 -38.54
N GLY A 203 -0.82 -17.58 -37.25
CA GLY A 203 0.14 -18.49 -36.63
C GLY A 203 0.15 -19.87 -37.28
N ASN A 204 -1.03 -20.45 -37.54
CA ASN A 204 -1.15 -21.75 -38.20
C ASN A 204 -0.68 -21.72 -39.66
N THR A 205 -0.92 -20.62 -40.37
CA THR A 205 -0.44 -20.43 -41.74
C THR A 205 1.08 -20.34 -41.78
N LEU A 206 1.68 -19.55 -40.88
CA LEU A 206 3.13 -19.38 -40.81
C LEU A 206 3.86 -20.66 -40.37
N ASN A 207 3.25 -21.45 -39.49
CA ASN A 207 3.83 -22.68 -38.96
C ASN A 207 3.40 -23.94 -39.75
N GLN A 208 2.79 -23.78 -40.93
CA GLN A 208 2.36 -24.90 -41.75
C GLN A 208 3.54 -25.82 -42.08
N GLY A 209 3.33 -27.13 -41.93
CA GLY A 209 4.38 -28.14 -42.16
C GLY A 209 5.41 -28.27 -41.04
N THR A 210 5.25 -27.55 -39.93
CA THR A 210 6.08 -27.71 -38.72
C THR A 210 5.29 -28.36 -37.59
N ALA A 211 5.98 -28.85 -36.56
CA ALA A 211 5.34 -29.35 -35.33
C ALA A 211 4.53 -28.29 -34.56
N ARG A 212 4.63 -27.00 -34.92
CA ARG A 212 3.90 -25.88 -34.31
C ARG A 212 2.67 -25.45 -35.12
N GLY A 213 2.40 -26.08 -36.26
CA GLY A 213 1.21 -25.83 -37.08
C GLY A 213 -0.04 -26.53 -36.54
N ALA A 214 -1.19 -26.28 -37.18
CA ALA A 214 -2.49 -26.90 -36.85
C ALA A 214 -2.89 -26.80 -35.36
N ALA A 215 -2.48 -25.73 -34.67
CA ALA A 215 -2.85 -25.46 -33.30
C ALA A 215 -4.34 -25.11 -33.18
N ILE A 216 -4.98 -25.59 -32.12
CA ILE A 216 -6.39 -25.28 -31.77
C ILE A 216 -6.47 -23.95 -30.99
N GLY A 217 -5.38 -23.58 -30.31
CA GLY A 217 -5.25 -22.36 -29.53
C GLY A 217 -3.78 -22.11 -29.17
N PHE A 218 -3.52 -21.03 -28.44
CA PHE A 218 -2.17 -20.65 -28.01
C PHE A 218 -2.20 -20.08 -26.59
N LYS A 219 -1.05 -20.17 -25.91
CA LYS A 219 -0.84 -19.60 -24.58
C LYS A 219 -0.78 -18.06 -24.62
N LEU A 220 -1.26 -17.39 -23.58
CA LEU A 220 -1.50 -15.94 -23.60
C LEU A 220 -0.21 -15.13 -23.87
N ASP A 221 0.92 -15.56 -23.30
CA ASP A 221 2.24 -14.94 -23.53
C ASP A 221 2.68 -14.94 -25.01
N SER A 222 2.09 -15.81 -25.84
CA SER A 222 2.39 -15.85 -27.28
C SER A 222 1.98 -14.56 -27.99
N LEU A 223 1.02 -13.80 -27.42
CA LEU A 223 0.62 -12.48 -27.93
C LEU A 223 1.78 -11.49 -27.96
N LEU A 224 2.69 -11.59 -26.98
CA LEU A 224 3.84 -10.68 -26.87
C LEU A 224 4.91 -10.99 -27.92
N LYS A 225 4.92 -12.20 -28.50
CA LYS A 225 5.89 -12.64 -29.52
C LYS A 225 5.54 -12.15 -30.93
N LEU A 226 4.36 -11.55 -31.12
CA LEU A 226 3.93 -11.01 -32.41
C LEU A 226 4.80 -9.84 -32.89
N THR A 227 5.49 -9.16 -31.97
CA THR A 227 6.46 -8.11 -32.30
C THR A 227 7.84 -8.65 -32.66
N ASP A 228 8.15 -9.89 -32.27
CA ASP A 228 9.47 -10.51 -32.51
C ASP A 228 9.54 -11.17 -33.90
N THR A 229 8.41 -11.65 -34.39
CA THR A 229 8.31 -12.26 -35.72
C THR A 229 8.31 -11.16 -36.78
N ARG A 230 9.34 -11.13 -37.63
CA ARG A 230 9.55 -10.10 -38.66
C ARG A 230 9.44 -10.68 -40.06
N ALA A 231 8.98 -9.85 -41.00
CA ALA A 231 9.08 -10.14 -42.43
C ALA A 231 10.55 -10.23 -42.87
N THR A 232 10.82 -10.89 -44.00
CA THR A 232 12.17 -11.07 -44.57
C THR A 232 12.90 -9.75 -44.82
N THR A 233 12.16 -8.66 -45.00
CA THR A 233 12.68 -7.29 -45.17
C THR A 233 13.10 -6.62 -43.86
N GLY A 234 12.87 -7.25 -42.71
CA GLY A 234 13.20 -6.77 -41.35
C GLY A 234 12.37 -5.60 -40.82
N LYS A 235 11.72 -4.84 -41.72
CA LYS A 235 11.00 -3.60 -41.41
C LYS A 235 9.66 -3.81 -40.72
N MET A 236 8.91 -4.86 -41.08
CA MET A 236 7.55 -5.10 -40.61
C MET A 236 7.48 -6.31 -39.67
N THR A 237 6.81 -6.19 -38.52
CA THR A 237 6.53 -7.31 -37.62
C THR A 237 5.17 -7.97 -37.94
N LEU A 238 4.90 -9.15 -37.39
CA LEU A 238 3.62 -9.82 -37.53
C LEU A 238 2.48 -8.99 -36.91
N MET A 239 2.74 -8.26 -35.82
CA MET A 239 1.79 -7.29 -35.24
C MET A 239 1.42 -6.17 -36.23
N HIS A 240 2.42 -5.57 -36.90
CA HIS A 240 2.18 -4.55 -37.92
C HIS A 240 1.37 -5.10 -39.08
N TYR A 241 1.72 -6.29 -39.55
CA TYR A 241 0.99 -6.96 -40.62
C TYR A 241 -0.47 -7.21 -40.23
N LEU A 242 -0.72 -7.74 -39.03
CA LEU A 242 -2.08 -7.94 -38.51
C LEU A 242 -2.87 -6.63 -38.51
N CYS A 243 -2.30 -5.55 -37.95
CA CYS A 243 -2.96 -4.23 -37.92
C CYS A 243 -3.29 -3.71 -39.33
N LYS A 244 -2.38 -3.89 -40.31
CA LYS A 244 -2.59 -3.47 -41.70
C LYS A 244 -3.69 -4.27 -42.40
N VAL A 245 -3.74 -5.58 -42.16
CA VAL A 245 -4.83 -6.45 -42.66
C VAL A 245 -6.16 -6.09 -42.02
N LEU A 246 -6.17 -5.80 -40.71
CA LEU A 246 -7.38 -5.35 -40.02
C LEU A 246 -7.88 -4.01 -40.55
N ALA A 247 -7.00 -3.02 -40.71
CA ALA A 247 -7.35 -1.71 -41.25
C ALA A 247 -7.99 -1.77 -42.65
N SER A 248 -7.55 -2.71 -43.48
CA SER A 248 -8.07 -2.87 -44.85
C SER A 248 -9.36 -3.69 -44.93
N LYS A 249 -9.54 -4.71 -44.08
CA LYS A 249 -10.66 -5.66 -44.20
C LYS A 249 -11.74 -5.52 -43.15
N THR A 250 -11.36 -5.17 -41.92
CA THR A 250 -12.25 -5.14 -40.74
C THR A 250 -11.78 -4.04 -39.77
N PRO A 251 -11.89 -2.76 -40.14
CA PRO A 251 -11.35 -1.63 -39.37
C PRO A 251 -11.99 -1.49 -37.99
N ASP A 252 -13.23 -1.92 -37.81
CA ASP A 252 -13.95 -1.88 -36.51
C ASP A 252 -13.29 -2.74 -35.41
N LEU A 253 -12.36 -3.62 -35.77
CA LEU A 253 -11.59 -4.40 -34.80
C LEU A 253 -10.40 -3.61 -34.23
N LEU A 254 -9.95 -2.52 -34.87
CA LEU A 254 -8.78 -1.77 -34.44
C LEU A 254 -8.98 -1.10 -33.07
N ASP A 255 -10.23 -0.80 -32.71
CA ASP A 255 -10.57 -0.16 -31.46
C ASP A 255 -11.14 -1.10 -30.39
N PHE A 256 -10.86 -2.41 -30.50
CA PHE A 256 -11.25 -3.41 -29.49
C PHE A 256 -10.82 -3.06 -28.06
N HIS A 257 -9.73 -2.31 -27.91
CA HIS A 257 -9.23 -1.86 -26.62
C HIS A 257 -10.22 -0.95 -25.88
N LYS A 258 -11.15 -0.30 -26.59
CA LYS A 258 -12.23 0.50 -25.99
C LYS A 258 -13.27 -0.37 -25.27
N ASP A 259 -13.36 -1.65 -25.59
CA ASP A 259 -14.23 -2.60 -24.89
C ASP A 259 -13.64 -2.99 -23.51
N LEU A 260 -12.36 -2.67 -23.25
CA LEU A 260 -11.57 -3.14 -22.11
C LEU A 260 -11.24 -2.00 -21.13
N ILE A 261 -12.28 -1.28 -20.70
CA ILE A 261 -12.18 -0.02 -19.94
C ILE A 261 -11.45 -0.22 -18.60
N ASN A 262 -11.77 -1.30 -17.89
CA ASN A 262 -11.23 -1.57 -16.56
C ASN A 262 -9.93 -2.37 -16.58
N LEU A 263 -9.44 -2.78 -17.76
CA LEU A 263 -8.25 -3.63 -17.87
C LEU A 263 -7.02 -2.99 -17.23
N GLU A 264 -6.76 -1.71 -17.49
CA GLU A 264 -5.59 -1.03 -16.90
C GLU A 264 -5.70 -0.88 -15.38
N ALA A 265 -6.88 -0.55 -14.86
CA ALA A 265 -7.11 -0.49 -13.42
C ALA A 265 -6.94 -1.86 -12.77
N ALA A 266 -7.42 -2.93 -13.41
CA ALA A 266 -7.30 -4.29 -12.92
C ALA A 266 -5.84 -4.75 -12.77
N THR A 267 -4.93 -4.30 -13.64
CA THR A 267 -3.49 -4.64 -13.52
C THR A 267 -2.84 -4.14 -12.23
N LYS A 268 -3.45 -3.17 -11.54
CA LYS A 268 -2.93 -2.59 -10.30
C LYS A 268 -3.43 -3.30 -9.05
N ILE A 269 -4.38 -4.21 -9.19
CA ILE A 269 -5.02 -4.92 -8.09
C ILE A 269 -4.28 -6.23 -7.85
N GLN A 270 -3.96 -6.54 -6.60
CA GLN A 270 -3.39 -7.83 -6.21
C GLN A 270 -4.40 -8.62 -5.39
N LEU A 271 -4.75 -9.83 -5.84
CA LEU A 271 -5.71 -10.72 -5.18
C LEU A 271 -5.26 -11.07 -3.76
N LYS A 272 -3.95 -11.16 -3.53
CA LYS A 272 -3.38 -11.38 -2.19
C LYS A 272 -3.65 -10.19 -1.26
N GLN A 273 -3.50 -8.95 -1.73
CA GLN A 273 -3.80 -7.76 -0.94
C GLN A 273 -5.31 -7.70 -0.61
N LEU A 274 -6.16 -8.02 -1.59
CA LEU A 274 -7.60 -8.13 -1.35
C LEU A 274 -7.95 -9.18 -0.29
N ALA A 275 -7.24 -10.32 -0.27
CA ALA A 275 -7.44 -11.32 0.77
C ALA A 275 -7.03 -10.80 2.17
N GLU A 276 -5.92 -10.08 2.26
CA GLU A 276 -5.45 -9.45 3.51
C GLU A 276 -6.42 -8.37 4.00
N GLU A 277 -6.95 -7.54 3.10
CA GLU A 277 -7.98 -6.53 3.39
C GLU A 277 -9.28 -7.17 3.88
N MET A 278 -9.77 -8.20 3.20
CA MET A 278 -10.96 -8.96 3.61
C MET A 278 -10.81 -9.51 5.03
N GLN A 279 -9.67 -10.13 5.32
CA GLN A 279 -9.36 -10.65 6.65
C GLN A 279 -9.27 -9.55 7.70
N SER A 280 -8.72 -8.38 7.34
CA SER A 280 -8.67 -7.21 8.23
C SER A 280 -10.07 -6.73 8.59
N ILE A 281 -10.98 -6.62 7.61
CA ILE A 281 -12.38 -6.22 7.81
C ILE A 281 -13.11 -7.21 8.73
N ILE A 282 -13.02 -8.52 8.46
CA ILE A 282 -13.65 -9.57 9.27
C ILE A 282 -13.15 -9.52 10.71
N LYS A 283 -11.83 -9.51 10.90
CA LYS A 283 -11.21 -9.47 12.24
C LYS A 283 -11.52 -8.17 12.99
N GLY A 284 -11.63 -7.06 12.26
CA GLY A 284 -12.08 -5.78 12.82
C GLY A 284 -13.48 -5.91 13.39
N LEU A 285 -14.44 -6.41 12.60
CA LEU A 285 -15.81 -6.62 13.03
C LEU A 285 -15.92 -7.63 14.19
N GLU A 286 -15.14 -8.71 14.19
CA GLU A 286 -15.08 -9.65 15.31
C GLU A 286 -14.69 -8.96 16.63
N LYS A 287 -13.69 -8.08 16.61
CA LYS A 287 -13.26 -7.30 17.78
C LYS A 287 -14.35 -6.33 18.24
N VAL A 288 -15.04 -5.70 17.31
CA VAL A 288 -16.19 -4.82 17.60
C VAL A 288 -17.29 -5.61 18.31
N LYS A 289 -17.62 -6.81 17.83
CA LYS A 289 -18.61 -7.69 18.46
C LYS A 289 -18.19 -8.15 19.86
N GLN A 290 -16.90 -8.44 20.05
CA GLN A 290 -16.36 -8.80 21.37
C GLN A 290 -16.49 -7.65 22.37
N GLU A 291 -16.19 -6.41 21.97
CA GLU A 291 -16.36 -5.25 22.86
C GLU A 291 -17.84 -4.91 23.08
N LEU A 292 -18.71 -5.13 22.09
CA LEU A 292 -20.15 -4.99 22.28
C LEU A 292 -20.65 -5.92 23.40
N ALA A 293 -20.26 -7.19 23.37
CA ALA A 293 -20.62 -8.15 24.42
C ALA A 293 -20.00 -7.77 25.78
N ALA A 294 -18.74 -7.32 25.80
CA ALA A 294 -18.07 -6.94 27.04
C ALA A 294 -18.67 -5.68 27.68
N SER A 295 -19.13 -4.73 26.86
CA SER A 295 -19.65 -3.43 27.32
C SER A 295 -21.05 -3.48 27.94
N GLU A 296 -21.78 -4.58 27.78
CA GLU A 296 -23.12 -4.77 28.37
C GLU A 296 -23.11 -4.61 29.91
N ASN A 297 -22.00 -4.98 30.55
CA ASN A 297 -21.86 -4.98 32.02
C ASN A 297 -21.09 -3.77 32.58
N ASP A 298 -20.80 -2.76 31.76
CA ASP A 298 -19.98 -1.61 32.18
C ASP A 298 -20.75 -0.54 32.97
N GLY A 299 -22.07 -0.67 33.05
CA GLY A 299 -22.95 0.29 33.72
C GLY A 299 -23.13 1.62 32.96
N PRO A 300 -23.64 2.67 33.61
CA PRO A 300 -24.11 3.89 32.94
C PRO A 300 -23.03 4.63 32.14
N VAL A 301 -21.77 4.50 32.53
CA VAL A 301 -20.63 5.18 31.87
C VAL A 301 -20.47 4.75 30.40
N SER A 302 -20.93 3.56 30.03
CA SER A 302 -20.82 3.03 28.66
C SER A 302 -22.19 2.80 28.00
N GLU A 303 -23.29 3.32 28.56
CA GLU A 303 -24.64 3.09 28.03
C GLU A 303 -24.79 3.63 26.59
N VAL A 304 -24.38 4.88 26.38
CA VAL A 304 -24.39 5.51 25.04
C VAL A 304 -23.48 4.73 24.09
N PHE A 305 -22.27 4.38 24.55
CA PHE A 305 -21.31 3.60 23.76
C PHE A 305 -21.92 2.28 23.30
N HIS A 306 -22.49 1.50 24.22
CA HIS A 306 -23.07 0.20 23.95
C HIS A 306 -24.24 0.30 22.96
N LYS A 307 -25.13 1.28 23.14
CA LYS A 307 -26.26 1.52 22.24
C LYS A 307 -25.79 1.86 20.82
N THR A 308 -24.93 2.86 20.67
CA THR A 308 -24.41 3.28 19.36
C THR A 308 -23.61 2.15 18.70
N LEU A 309 -22.87 1.36 19.49
CA LEU A 309 -22.09 0.24 18.99
C LEU A 309 -22.99 -0.89 18.47
N LYS A 310 -24.10 -1.16 19.14
CA LYS A 310 -25.09 -2.16 18.71
C LYS A 310 -25.69 -1.81 17.35
N GLU A 311 -26.06 -0.55 17.16
CA GLU A 311 -26.57 -0.05 15.87
C GLU A 311 -25.53 -0.17 14.77
N PHE A 312 -24.28 0.23 15.04
CA PHE A 312 -23.17 0.09 14.11
C PHE A 312 -22.89 -1.38 13.74
N VAL A 313 -22.88 -2.31 14.70
CA VAL A 313 -22.64 -3.74 14.45
C VAL A 313 -23.69 -4.31 13.49
N GLY A 314 -24.97 -3.98 13.68
CA GLY A 314 -26.03 -4.46 12.79
C GLY A 314 -25.84 -4.01 11.33
N ALA A 315 -25.48 -2.73 11.12
CA ALA A 315 -25.20 -2.21 9.80
C ALA A 315 -23.91 -2.81 9.20
N ALA A 316 -22.84 -2.90 10.01
CA ALA A 316 -21.55 -3.41 9.60
C ALA A 316 -21.60 -4.91 9.22
N GLU A 317 -22.37 -5.73 9.95
CA GLU A 317 -22.57 -7.14 9.61
C GLU A 317 -23.19 -7.33 8.22
N SER A 318 -24.20 -6.51 7.89
CA SER A 318 -24.84 -6.54 6.58
C SER A 318 -23.86 -6.16 5.46
N GLU A 319 -23.08 -5.09 5.66
CA GLU A 319 -22.06 -4.67 4.68
C GLU A 319 -20.94 -5.69 4.53
N VAL A 320 -20.44 -6.26 5.63
CA VAL A 320 -19.41 -7.30 5.59
C VAL A 320 -19.93 -8.56 4.89
N SER A 321 -21.18 -8.96 5.14
CA SER A 321 -21.79 -10.09 4.41
C SER A 321 -21.85 -9.79 2.91
N SER A 322 -22.36 -8.62 2.52
CA SER A 322 -22.45 -8.21 1.12
C SER A 322 -21.10 -8.20 0.41
N VAL A 323 -20.06 -7.67 1.06
CA VAL A 323 -18.72 -7.60 0.45
C VAL A 323 -18.00 -8.94 0.47
N THR A 324 -18.31 -9.84 1.42
CA THR A 324 -17.83 -11.24 1.42
C THR A 324 -18.33 -11.99 0.20
N ASP A 325 -19.62 -11.84 -0.12
CA ASP A 325 -20.22 -12.47 -1.30
C ASP A 325 -19.59 -11.94 -2.59
N LEU A 326 -19.42 -10.61 -2.68
CA LEU A 326 -18.76 -9.97 -3.81
C LEU A 326 -17.30 -10.42 -3.96
N TYR A 327 -16.56 -10.54 -2.86
CA TYR A 327 -15.19 -11.04 -2.84
C TYR A 327 -15.11 -12.47 -3.39
N SER A 328 -16.03 -13.33 -2.95
CA SER A 328 -16.13 -14.71 -3.41
C SER A 328 -16.45 -14.80 -4.91
N VAL A 329 -17.34 -13.93 -5.41
CA VAL A 329 -17.63 -13.84 -6.85
C VAL A 329 -16.40 -13.37 -7.62
N ALA A 330 -15.73 -12.30 -7.16
CA ALA A 330 -14.54 -11.75 -7.81
C ALA A 330 -13.40 -12.76 -7.92
N GLY A 331 -13.14 -13.51 -6.84
CA GLY A 331 -12.15 -14.60 -6.86
C GLY A 331 -12.47 -15.67 -7.90
N ARG A 332 -13.73 -16.12 -7.97
CA ARG A 332 -14.16 -17.09 -8.99
C ARG A 332 -14.05 -16.54 -10.41
N GLN A 333 -14.39 -15.27 -10.62
CA GLN A 333 -14.28 -14.63 -11.94
C GLN A 333 -12.82 -14.50 -12.38
N ALA A 334 -11.93 -14.13 -11.46
CA ALA A 334 -10.49 -14.06 -11.67
C ALA A 334 -9.92 -15.42 -12.12
N ASP A 335 -10.21 -16.50 -11.37
CA ASP A 335 -9.76 -17.85 -11.72
C ASP A 335 -10.33 -18.32 -13.06
N ALA A 336 -11.63 -18.10 -13.26
CA ALA A 336 -12.29 -18.47 -14.50
C ALA A 336 -11.75 -17.67 -15.71
N LEU A 337 -11.15 -16.49 -15.51
CA LEU A 337 -10.54 -15.72 -16.60
C LEU A 337 -9.22 -16.36 -17.05
N ALA A 338 -8.38 -16.81 -16.11
CA ALA A 338 -7.18 -17.57 -16.44
C ALA A 338 -7.53 -18.88 -17.16
N LEU A 339 -8.52 -19.62 -16.63
CA LEU A 339 -9.03 -20.85 -17.26
C LEU A 339 -9.61 -20.61 -18.66
N TYR A 340 -10.28 -19.48 -18.87
CA TYR A 340 -10.85 -19.11 -20.17
C TYR A 340 -9.76 -18.98 -21.26
N PHE A 341 -8.55 -18.55 -20.91
CA PHE A 341 -7.40 -18.52 -21.82
C PHE A 341 -6.58 -19.83 -21.82
N GLY A 342 -7.05 -20.86 -21.12
CA GLY A 342 -6.36 -22.15 -21.00
C GLY A 342 -5.13 -22.08 -20.09
N GLU A 343 -5.06 -21.10 -19.19
CA GLU A 343 -4.00 -20.96 -18.20
C GLU A 343 -4.40 -21.56 -16.84
N ASP A 344 -3.40 -21.95 -16.06
CA ASP A 344 -3.58 -22.44 -14.69
C ASP A 344 -3.58 -21.25 -13.71
N PRO A 345 -4.69 -20.94 -13.01
CA PRO A 345 -4.76 -19.81 -12.08
C PRO A 345 -3.67 -19.82 -11.00
N ALA A 346 -3.18 -21.01 -10.60
CA ALA A 346 -2.13 -21.13 -9.60
C ALA A 346 -0.74 -20.71 -10.12
N ARG A 347 -0.53 -20.77 -11.44
CA ARG A 347 0.75 -20.44 -12.09
C ARG A 347 0.72 -19.14 -12.87
N TYR A 348 -0.47 -18.74 -13.29
CA TYR A 348 -0.70 -17.58 -14.14
C TYR A 348 -1.92 -16.82 -13.59
N PRO A 349 -1.72 -16.11 -12.47
CA PRO A 349 -2.82 -15.51 -11.72
C PRO A 349 -3.42 -14.33 -12.48
N PHE A 350 -4.55 -13.83 -11.99
CA PHE A 350 -5.33 -12.75 -12.60
C PHE A 350 -4.49 -11.50 -12.96
N GLU A 351 -3.59 -11.10 -12.08
CA GLU A 351 -2.71 -9.95 -12.28
C GLU A 351 -1.80 -10.15 -13.50
N GLN A 352 -1.34 -11.39 -13.71
CA GLN A 352 -0.52 -11.74 -14.87
C GLN A 352 -1.37 -11.79 -16.15
N VAL A 353 -2.58 -12.34 -16.09
CA VAL A 353 -3.54 -12.32 -17.23
C VAL A 353 -3.82 -10.90 -17.69
N THR A 354 -4.22 -10.04 -16.76
CA THR A 354 -4.57 -8.64 -17.07
C THR A 354 -3.35 -7.86 -17.55
N ALA A 355 -2.17 -8.06 -16.95
CA ALA A 355 -0.93 -7.42 -17.38
C ALA A 355 -0.54 -7.83 -18.81
N THR A 356 -0.61 -9.11 -19.15
CA THR A 356 -0.28 -9.60 -20.49
C THR A 356 -1.25 -9.07 -21.54
N LEU A 357 -2.56 -9.05 -21.24
CA LEU A 357 -3.56 -8.46 -22.11
C LEU A 357 -3.33 -6.96 -22.32
N LEU A 358 -3.03 -6.21 -21.25
CA LEU A 358 -2.75 -4.78 -21.34
C LEU A 358 -1.50 -4.51 -22.19
N ASN A 359 -0.44 -5.30 -22.00
CA ASN A 359 0.76 -5.21 -22.80
C ASN A 359 0.48 -5.50 -24.28
N PHE A 360 -0.31 -6.55 -24.57
CA PHE A 360 -0.76 -6.84 -25.93
C PHE A 360 -1.53 -5.66 -26.54
N VAL A 361 -2.49 -5.08 -25.81
CA VAL A 361 -3.25 -3.90 -26.26
C VAL A 361 -2.32 -2.74 -26.61
N ARG A 362 -1.36 -2.41 -25.74
CA ARG A 362 -0.40 -1.33 -25.97
C ARG A 362 0.50 -1.59 -27.18
N LEU A 363 0.99 -2.82 -27.34
CA LEU A 363 1.80 -3.21 -28.49
C LEU A 363 0.99 -3.14 -29.79
N PHE A 364 -0.27 -3.56 -29.76
CA PHE A 364 -1.18 -3.49 -30.90
C PHE A 364 -1.45 -2.03 -31.31
N GLN A 365 -1.82 -1.17 -30.36
CA GLN A 365 -2.07 0.26 -30.61
C GLN A 365 -0.83 0.93 -31.20
N LYS A 366 0.34 0.69 -30.61
CA LYS A 366 1.61 1.22 -31.10
C LYS A 366 1.89 0.80 -32.55
N ALA A 367 1.75 -0.49 -32.87
CA ALA A 367 1.97 -0.99 -34.23
C ALA A 367 0.95 -0.40 -35.24
N HIS A 368 -0.30 -0.19 -34.81
CA HIS A 368 -1.30 0.47 -35.64
C HIS A 368 -0.95 1.94 -35.91
N GLU A 369 -0.55 2.69 -34.89
CA GLU A 369 -0.10 4.08 -35.05
C GLU A 369 1.13 4.21 -35.95
N GLU A 370 2.11 3.30 -35.80
CA GLU A 370 3.31 3.25 -36.64
C GLU A 370 2.94 2.99 -38.12
N ASN A 371 2.01 2.05 -38.39
CA ASN A 371 1.48 1.83 -39.74
C ASN A 371 0.78 3.07 -40.32
N CYS A 372 -0.03 3.78 -39.53
CA CYS A 372 -0.72 4.98 -39.98
C CYS A 372 0.28 6.08 -40.36
N LYS A 373 1.32 6.29 -39.53
CA LYS A 373 2.40 7.25 -39.81
C LYS A 373 3.17 6.89 -41.07
N GLU A 374 3.48 5.61 -41.29
CA GLU A 374 4.16 5.15 -42.49
C GLU A 374 3.29 5.38 -43.75
N ALA A 375 2.00 5.04 -43.70
CA ALA A 375 1.08 5.27 -44.80
C ALA A 375 0.92 6.77 -45.14
N GLU A 376 0.89 7.65 -44.13
CA GLU A 376 0.87 9.11 -44.35
C GLU A 376 2.16 9.61 -45.01
N LEU A 377 3.32 9.08 -44.59
CA LEU A 377 4.61 9.45 -45.16
C LEU A 377 4.70 9.00 -46.63
N GLU A 378 4.27 7.77 -46.94
CA GLU A 378 4.21 7.24 -48.31
C GLU A 378 3.28 8.09 -49.19
N LYS A 379 2.09 8.45 -48.68
CA LYS A 379 1.16 9.32 -49.41
C LYS A 379 1.76 10.70 -49.69
N LYS A 380 2.45 11.31 -48.72
CA LYS A 380 3.14 12.59 -48.90
C LYS A 380 4.28 12.51 -49.91
N LYS A 381 5.05 11.41 -49.93
CA LYS A 381 6.11 11.19 -50.92
C LYS A 381 5.53 11.04 -52.32
N ALA A 382 4.51 10.20 -52.49
CA ALA A 382 3.82 10.01 -53.76
C ALA A 382 3.21 11.31 -54.30
N GLN A 383 2.64 12.15 -53.43
CA GLN A 383 2.14 13.47 -53.82
C GLN A 383 3.25 14.39 -54.32
N LYS A 384 4.38 14.47 -53.61
CA LYS A 384 5.53 15.28 -54.05
C LYS A 384 6.15 14.79 -55.35
N GLU A 385 6.21 13.47 -55.54
CA GLU A 385 6.70 12.86 -56.78
C GLU A 385 5.76 13.18 -57.95
N ALA A 386 4.45 13.04 -57.77
CA ALA A 386 3.46 13.41 -58.77
C ALA A 386 3.49 14.92 -59.11
N GLU A 387 3.68 15.79 -58.11
CA GLU A 387 3.84 17.24 -58.32
C GLU A 387 5.12 17.56 -59.12
N MET A 388 6.23 16.89 -58.82
CA MET A 388 7.48 17.05 -59.57
C MET A 388 7.38 16.53 -61.01
N GLU A 389 6.69 15.42 -61.25
CA GLU A 389 6.45 14.89 -62.60
C GLU A 389 5.54 15.82 -63.42
N ASN A 390 4.45 16.31 -62.81
CA ASN A 390 3.57 17.30 -63.45
C ASN A 390 4.30 18.61 -63.78
N ALA A 391 5.17 19.10 -62.88
CA ALA A 391 5.98 20.29 -63.12
C ALA A 391 7.01 20.09 -64.26
N LYS A 392 7.59 18.89 -64.39
CA LYS A 392 8.48 18.55 -65.51
C LYS A 392 7.73 18.45 -66.83
N GLY A 393 6.54 17.86 -66.84
CA GLY A 393 5.66 17.78 -68.03
C GLY A 393 5.25 19.17 -68.56
N ILE A 394 4.85 20.08 -67.68
CA ILE A 394 4.47 21.46 -68.06
C ILE A 394 5.64 22.23 -68.67
N ASN A 395 6.86 22.04 -68.16
CA ASN A 395 8.05 22.70 -68.70
C ASN A 395 8.49 22.17 -70.08
N LEU A 396 8.21 20.90 -70.39
CA LEU A 396 8.46 20.33 -71.73
C LEU A 396 7.47 20.88 -72.77
N THR A 397 6.17 20.94 -72.44
CA THR A 397 5.15 21.52 -73.32
C THR A 397 5.35 23.02 -73.58
N LYS A 398 5.95 23.77 -72.66
CA LYS A 398 6.29 25.19 -72.88
C LYS A 398 7.51 25.41 -73.78
N LYS A 399 8.37 24.40 -73.94
CA LYS A 399 9.51 24.44 -74.86
C LYS A 399 9.07 24.14 -76.30
N GLU A 400 8.17 23.18 -76.48
CA GLU A 400 7.64 22.80 -77.81
C GLU A 400 6.74 23.85 -78.46
N VAL A 401 6.20 24.81 -77.70
CA VAL A 401 5.37 25.92 -78.23
C VAL A 401 6.21 27.16 -78.56
N LYS A 402 7.53 27.12 -78.33
CA LYS A 402 8.46 28.25 -78.58
C LYS A 402 9.44 28.05 -79.74
N ASP A 403 9.39 26.91 -80.40
CA ASP A 403 9.98 26.65 -81.71
C ASP A 403 8.86 26.61 -82.76
#